data_AF-A0A6G3XMT3-F1
#
_entry.id   AF-A0A6G3XMT3-F1
#
_cell.length_a   1.000
_cell.length_b   1.000
_cell.length_c   1.000
_cell.angle_alpha   90.00
_cell.angle_beta   90.00
_cell.angle_gamma   90.00
#
_symmetry.space_group_name_H-M   'P 1'
#
loop_
_entity.id
_entity.type
_entity.pdbx_description
1 polymer ?
#
loop_
_entity_poly.entity_id
_entity_poly.type
_entity_poly.pdbx_seq_one_letter_code
_entity_poly.pdbx_strand_id
1 'polypeptide(L)' 'MITIRTARDADLDGFLTLASEVEHWFGPMVEEPGFHRAVEAHIRDGAALVAESADASGPVGGLLFGAEPPTY' A
#
# COMPACT_ATOMS: atom_id res chain seq x y z
N MET A 1 -15.82 8.61 -9.15
CA MET A 1 -14.68 9.52 -9.42
C MET A 1 -13.53 9.10 -8.53
N ILE A 2 -12.30 9.03 -9.06
CA ILE A 2 -11.13 8.61 -8.28
C ILE A 2 -10.37 9.85 -7.83
N THR A 3 -9.97 9.87 -6.55
CA THR A 3 -9.07 10.89 -5.98
C THR A 3 -7.80 10.23 -5.48
N ILE A 4 -6.65 10.85 -5.72
CA ILE A 4 -5.36 10.39 -5.19
C ILE A 4 -4.95 11.29 -4.02
N ARG A 5 -4.53 10.69 -2.92
CA ARG A 5 -4.00 11.41 -1.75
C ARG A 5 -2.85 10.66 -1.10
N THR A 6 -2.07 11.37 -0.30
CA THR A 6 -1.10 10.75 0.62
C THR A 6 -1.81 9.81 1.58
N ALA A 7 -1.21 8.65 1.79
CA ALA A 7 -1.66 7.65 2.75
C ALA A 7 -1.49 8.17 4.20
N ARG A 8 -2.26 7.59 5.10
CA ARG A 8 -2.27 7.86 6.55
C ARG A 8 -2.22 6.53 7.28
N ASP A 9 -1.90 6.54 8.57
CA ASP A 9 -1.79 5.30 9.36
C ASP A 9 -3.05 4.41 9.28
N ALA A 10 -4.23 5.04 9.15
CA ALA A 10 -5.51 4.33 8.99
C ALA A 10 -5.66 3.57 7.66
N ASP A 11 -4.79 3.81 6.67
CA ASP A 11 -4.83 3.15 5.36
C ASP A 11 -4.03 1.84 5.33
N LEU A 12 -3.32 1.47 6.40
CA LEU A 12 -2.49 0.26 6.44
C LEU A 12 -3.29 -1.00 6.08
N ASP A 13 -4.44 -1.22 6.74
CA ASP A 13 -5.31 -2.36 6.46
C ASP A 13 -5.80 -2.40 5.00
N GLY A 14 -6.01 -1.22 4.41
CA GLY A 14 -6.37 -1.07 3.00
C GLY A 14 -5.24 -1.53 2.07
N PHE A 15 -3.99 -1.15 2.36
CA PHE A 15 -2.82 -1.64 1.63
C PHE A 15 -2.65 -3.15 1.76
N LEU A 16 -2.81 -3.70 2.96
CA LEU A 16 -2.69 -5.14 3.19
C LEU A 16 -3.79 -5.92 2.45
N THR A 17 -5.00 -5.36 2.41
CA THR A 17 -6.10 -5.93 1.60
C THR A 17 -5.74 -5.94 0.11
N LEU A 18 -5.32 -4.80 -0.45
CA LEU A 18 -4.90 -4.70 -1.86
C LEU A 18 -3.73 -5.65 -2.19
N ALA A 19 -2.76 -5.80 -1.29
CA ALA A 19 -1.66 -6.73 -1.47
C ALA A 19 -2.12 -8.20 -1.45
N SER A 20 -3.14 -8.53 -0.64
CA SER A 20 -3.69 -9.88 -0.56
C SER A 20 -4.36 -10.32 -1.87
N GLU A 21 -4.95 -9.38 -2.61
CA GLU A 21 -5.65 -9.64 -3.89
C GLU A 21 -4.71 -10.20 -4.97
N VAL A 22 -3.40 -9.98 -4.85
CA VAL A 22 -2.39 -10.43 -5.80
C VAL A 22 -1.52 -11.57 -5.30
N GLU A 23 -1.82 -12.17 -4.14
CA GLU A 23 -1.03 -13.28 -3.56
C GLU A 23 -0.89 -14.48 -4.50
N HIS A 24 -1.88 -14.72 -5.35
CA HIS A 24 -1.78 -15.72 -6.43
C HIS A 24 -0.51 -15.54 -7.29
N TRP A 25 -0.06 -14.31 -7.50
CA TRP A 25 1.09 -13.97 -8.32
C TRP A 25 2.41 -13.93 -7.55
N PHE A 26 2.38 -13.56 -6.26
CA PHE A 26 3.58 -13.23 -5.49
C PHE A 26 3.80 -14.13 -4.26
N GLY A 27 2.87 -15.04 -3.95
CA GLY A 27 2.87 -15.82 -2.71
C GLY A 27 2.31 -15.02 -1.51
N PRO A 28 2.33 -15.59 -0.29
CA PRO A 28 1.69 -15.04 0.91
C PRO A 28 2.50 -13.88 1.52
N MET A 29 2.78 -12.85 0.72
CA MET A 29 3.61 -11.71 1.13
C MET A 29 2.96 -10.89 2.26
N VAL A 30 1.64 -10.89 2.34
CA VAL A 30 0.89 -10.20 3.41
C VAL A 30 1.03 -10.92 4.75
N GLU A 31 1.41 -12.20 4.79
CA GLU A 31 1.65 -12.88 6.06
C GLU A 31 3.02 -12.51 6.68
N GLU A 32 3.91 -11.90 5.88
CA GLU A 32 5.26 -11.54 6.31
C GLU A 32 5.26 -10.26 7.18
N PRO A 33 5.66 -10.33 8.47
CA PRO A 33 5.68 -9.16 9.34
C PRO A 33 6.63 -8.06 8.85
N GLY A 34 7.66 -8.42 8.08
CA GLY A 34 8.58 -7.48 7.44
C GLY A 34 7.89 -6.61 6.38
N PHE A 35 6.92 -7.17 5.65
CA PHE A 35 6.13 -6.45 4.66
C PHE A 35 5.25 -5.39 5.32
N HIS A 36 4.56 -5.75 6.40
CA HIS A 36 3.72 -4.81 7.18
C HIS A 36 4.53 -3.61 7.66
N ARG A 37 5.71 -3.88 8.24
CA ARG A 37 6.61 -2.83 8.72
C ARG A 37 7.12 -1.92 7.60
N ALA A 38 7.39 -2.49 6.42
CA ALA A 38 7.82 -1.69 5.27
C ALA A 38 6.71 -0.76 4.79
N VAL A 39 5.47 -1.26 4.66
CA VAL A 39 4.32 -0.45 4.26
C VAL A 39 4.06 0.66 5.29
N GLU A 40 4.03 0.32 6.59
CA GLU A 40 3.84 1.29 7.67
C GLU A 40 4.93 2.38 7.65
N ALA A 41 6.19 2.03 7.41
CA ALA A 41 7.27 3.00 7.29
C ALA A 41 7.04 3.97 6.13
N HIS A 42 6.67 3.48 4.94
CA HIS A 42 6.38 4.35 3.80
C HIS A 42 5.19 5.27 4.03
N ILE A 43 4.15 4.81 4.74
CA ILE A 43 3.02 5.64 5.14
C ILE A 43 3.49 6.77 6.06
N ARG A 44 4.25 6.43 7.11
CA ARG A 44 4.78 7.41 8.08
C ARG A 44 5.72 8.43 7.45
N ASP A 45 6.50 8.01 6.46
CA ASP A 45 7.46 8.87 5.75
C ASP A 45 6.80 9.72 4.66
N GLY A 46 5.48 9.59 4.45
CA GLY A 46 4.75 10.29 3.39
C GLY A 46 5.09 9.81 1.97
N ALA A 47 5.68 8.62 1.87
CA ALA A 47 6.13 7.98 0.64
C ALA A 47 5.11 6.96 0.07
N ALA A 48 3.84 7.06 0.49
CA ALA A 48 2.75 6.22 0.02
C ALA A 48 1.53 7.06 -0.41
N LEU A 49 0.90 6.67 -1.52
CA LEU A 49 -0.35 7.24 -2.01
C LEU A 49 -1.44 6.16 -2.06
N VAL A 50 -2.67 6.59 -1.86
CA VAL A 50 -3.86 5.78 -2.07
C VAL A 50 -4.77 6.41 -3.12
N ALA A 51 -5.42 5.54 -3.90
CA ALA A 51 -6.53 5.91 -4.77
C ALA A 51 -7.84 5.58 -4.08
N GLU A 52 -8.72 6.57 -3.91
CA GLU A 52 -10.04 6.41 -3.31
C GLU A 52 -11.13 6.60 -4.35
N SER A 53 -12.20 5.81 -4.26
CA SER A 53 -13.42 5.96 -5.05
C SER A 53 -14.61 6.20 -4.12
N ALA A 54 -15.51 7.11 -4.51
CA ALA A 54 -16.76 7.35 -3.77
C ALA A 54 -17.66 6.10 -3.69
N ASP A 55 -17.44 5.12 -4.58
CA ASP A 55 -18.26 3.91 -4.70
C ASP A 55 -17.66 2.70 -3.94
N ALA A 56 -16.55 2.88 -3.22
CA ALA A 56 -15.84 1.80 -2.50
C ALA A 56 -15.64 2.16 -1.02
N SER A 57 -15.65 1.15 -0.14
CA SER A 57 -15.43 1.35 1.31
C SER A 57 -13.95 1.38 1.72
N GLY A 58 -13.03 1.43 0.76
CA GLY A 58 -11.58 1.40 0.99
C GLY A 58 -10.81 1.86 -0.26
N PRO A 59 -9.47 1.92 -0.18
CA PRO A 59 -8.66 2.29 -1.33
C PRO A 59 -8.81 1.26 -2.45
N VAL A 60 -8.92 1.75 -3.68
CA VAL A 60 -9.00 0.93 -4.90
C VAL A 60 -7.64 0.75 -5.57
N GLY A 61 -6.58 1.24 -4.92
CA GLY A 61 -5.21 1.14 -5.38
C GLY A 61 -4.26 1.85 -4.42
N GLY A 62 -2.99 1.44 -4.46
CA GLY A 62 -1.93 2.01 -3.63
C GLY A 62 -0.62 2.06 -4.40
N LEU A 63 0.21 3.05 -4.08
CA LEU A 63 1.53 3.24 -4.68
C LEU A 63 2.54 3.62 -3.59
N LEU A 64 3.64 2.88 -3.52
CA LEU A 64 4.76 3.15 -2.61
C LEU A 64 5.97 3.62 -3.42
N PHE A 65 6.71 4.60 -2.90
CA PHE A 65 7.91 5.14 -3.54
C PHE A 65 9.14 4.89 -2.67
N GLY A 66 10.23 4.45 -3.30
CA GLY A 66 11.56 4.48 -2.72
C GLY A 66 12.37 5.64 -3.32
N ALA A 67 13.12 6.36 -2.49
CA ALA A 67 14.05 7.39 -2.97
C ALA A 67 15.35 6.78 -3.51
N GLU A 68 15.65 5.54 -3.14
CA GLU A 68 16.85 4.83 -3.56
C GLU A 68 16.58 4.00 -4.83
N PRO A 69 17.38 4.19 -5.89
CA PRO A 69 17.28 3.34 -7.07
C PRO A 69 17.77 1.91 -6.74
N PRO A 70 17.28 0.89 -7.46
CA PRO A 70 17.77 -0.48 -7.28
C PRO A 70 19.27 -0.56 -7.64
N THR A 71 20.08 -1.07 -6.72
CA THR A 71 21.48 -1.43 -6.96
C THR A 71 21.54 -2.90 -7.39
N TYR A 72 21.87 -3.17 -8.65
CA TYR A 72 22.06 -4.52 -9.18
C TYR A 72 23.55 -4.85 -9.30
#